data_AF-A0A3D9HJT4-F1
#
_entry.id   AF-A0A3D9HJT4-F1
#
_cell.length_a   1.000
_cell.length_b   1.000
_cell.length_c   1.000
_cell.angle_alpha   90.00
_cell.angle_beta   90.00
_cell.angle_gamma   90.00
#
_symmetry.space_group_name_H-M   'P 1'
#
loop_
_entity.id
_entity.type
_entity.pdbx_description
1 polymer ?
#
loop_
_entity_poly.entity_id
_entity_poly.type
_entity_poly.pdbx_seq_one_letter_code
_entity_poly.pdbx_strand_id
1 'polypeptide(L)'
;MVNSISGFVGIQHSVSTLLDNITNPKKPGEFTPKATGVINIQTTLDNAKQDATKQLIIRGALNRLEGIRQGLIDPSEDWETTAGYLMLTGQPFRLLVDEVGNITTEAQIEGDLDGYNDVQKAAIRQAAEDFKSMGEAVDLQNTREGFRSKLVGAVIKLVQLEQHFPAIEQWEKDFQLYEDIGVPVKVALNADGELIALNQLDHDFSEYENEEDQLKLLAARDRLERIIDGTATASQLWEFTALGYHSDRDNYFLGLDDNGDVAVFSNVRIDPDTSQYTADHLIPDFLKVSNDAEIKTTAQWQDDAISLYQDNRPFMFDFDYTGQLVTRSIDFNSVMGLHKPIDRSDLILQAQLNLLA
;
A
#
# COMPACT_ATOMS: atom_id res chain seq x y z
N MET A 1 -66.50 65.94 -71.43
CA MET A 1 -66.89 66.53 -70.14
C MET A 1 -66.05 65.88 -69.06
N VAL A 2 -65.51 66.71 -68.17
CA VAL A 2 -64.48 66.39 -67.18
C VAL A 2 -65.12 65.87 -65.88
N ASN A 3 -64.44 64.92 -65.24
CA ASN A 3 -64.24 64.71 -63.78
C ASN A 3 -64.18 63.19 -63.47
N SER A 4 -63.38 62.62 -62.57
CA SER A 4 -62.05 62.84 -61.97
C SER A 4 -61.94 61.85 -60.79
N ILE A 5 -60.86 61.05 -60.74
CA ILE A 5 -60.05 60.61 -59.57
C ILE A 5 -60.80 59.95 -58.37
N SER A 6 -60.56 58.71 -57.92
CA SER A 6 -59.42 58.15 -57.15
C SER A 6 -59.84 56.72 -56.70
N GLY A 7 -59.05 55.68 -56.48
CA GLY A 7 -57.61 55.46 -56.38
C GLY A 7 -57.31 54.01 -55.90
N PHE A 8 -56.03 53.66 -55.92
CA PHE A 8 -55.34 52.51 -55.29
C PHE A 8 -55.45 51.11 -55.95
N VAL A 9 -54.44 50.72 -56.76
CA VAL A 9 -53.22 49.91 -56.42
C VAL A 9 -53.58 48.48 -56.00
N GLY A 10 -53.11 47.39 -56.60
CA GLY A 10 -52.14 47.19 -57.68
C GLY A 10 -51.88 45.68 -57.90
N ILE A 11 -51.53 45.37 -59.15
CA ILE A 11 -50.51 44.39 -59.58
C ILE A 11 -50.86 42.89 -59.54
N GLN A 12 -50.95 42.37 -60.77
CA GLN A 12 -50.88 40.98 -61.22
C GLN A 12 -49.63 40.24 -60.71
N HIS A 13 -49.80 38.92 -60.52
CA HIS A 13 -48.84 37.79 -60.54
C HIS A 13 -49.34 36.85 -59.43
N SER A 14 -49.91 35.66 -59.65
CA SER A 14 -49.32 34.50 -60.31
C SER A 14 -50.40 33.41 -60.31
N VAL A 15 -50.88 32.95 -61.47
CA VAL A 15 -51.79 31.77 -61.57
C VAL A 15 -50.99 30.50 -61.93
N SER A 16 -49.67 30.51 -61.69
CA SER A 16 -48.76 29.41 -62.07
C SER A 16 -48.27 28.56 -60.89
N THR A 17 -48.59 28.88 -59.64
CA THR A 17 -48.07 28.17 -58.46
C THR A 17 -49.10 27.31 -57.72
N LEU A 18 -50.35 27.28 -58.18
CA LEU A 18 -51.42 26.47 -57.58
C LEU A 18 -51.55 25.06 -58.18
N LEU A 19 -50.80 24.73 -59.24
CA LEU A 19 -50.86 23.43 -59.92
C LEU A 19 -49.68 22.48 -59.60
N ASP A 20 -48.58 22.98 -59.00
CA ASP A 20 -47.44 22.12 -58.64
C ASP A 20 -47.61 21.40 -57.28
N ASN A 21 -48.57 21.82 -56.44
CA ASN A 21 -48.87 21.16 -55.17
C ASN A 21 -49.77 19.91 -55.31
N ILE A 22 -50.14 19.51 -56.53
CA ILE A 22 -51.07 18.39 -56.77
C ILE A 22 -50.34 17.12 -57.25
N THR A 23 -49.07 17.19 -57.67
CA THR A 23 -48.33 16.05 -58.23
C THR A 23 -47.42 15.31 -57.25
N ASN A 24 -47.34 15.72 -55.97
CA ASN A 24 -46.60 14.94 -54.98
C ASN A 24 -47.21 15.03 -53.57
N PRO A 25 -48.26 14.26 -53.25
CA PRO A 25 -48.70 14.11 -51.87
C PRO A 25 -47.58 13.40 -51.10
N LYS A 26 -46.88 14.13 -50.22
CA LYS A 26 -45.99 13.51 -49.21
C LYS A 26 -46.76 12.38 -48.53
N LYS A 27 -46.25 11.16 -48.64
CA LYS A 27 -46.84 10.00 -47.95
C LYS A 27 -46.82 10.27 -46.44
N PRO A 28 -47.91 9.99 -45.70
CA PRO A 28 -47.88 10.02 -44.25
C PRO A 28 -46.82 9.02 -43.77
N GLY A 29 -45.72 9.53 -43.21
CA GLY A 29 -44.60 8.70 -42.72
C GLY A 29 -43.21 9.11 -43.20
N GLU A 30 -43.04 10.05 -44.14
CA GLU A 30 -41.71 10.60 -44.45
C GLU A 30 -41.26 11.57 -43.37
N PHE A 31 -40.60 11.03 -42.35
CA PHE A 31 -39.81 11.79 -41.39
C PHE A 31 -38.53 12.22 -42.11
N THR A 32 -38.48 13.46 -42.61
CA THR A 32 -37.21 14.14 -42.85
C THR A 32 -36.78 14.74 -41.52
N PRO A 33 -35.88 14.12 -40.75
CA PRO A 33 -35.39 14.73 -39.52
C PRO A 33 -34.79 16.09 -39.87
N LYS A 34 -35.16 17.13 -39.10
CA LYS A 34 -34.50 18.44 -39.22
C LYS A 34 -32.99 18.19 -39.08
N ALA A 35 -32.16 18.87 -39.87
CA ALA A 35 -30.70 18.67 -39.86
C ALA A 35 -30.12 18.74 -38.42
N THR A 36 -30.69 19.59 -37.56
CA THR A 36 -30.41 19.66 -36.12
C THR A 36 -30.71 18.38 -35.33
N GLY A 37 -31.77 17.64 -35.66
CA GLY A 37 -32.09 16.35 -35.05
C GLY A 37 -31.14 15.23 -35.46
N VAL A 38 -30.66 15.22 -36.71
CA VAL A 38 -29.63 14.27 -37.17
C VAL A 38 -28.28 14.57 -36.53
N ILE A 39 -27.90 15.85 -36.45
CA ILE A 39 -26.68 16.28 -35.77
C ILE A 39 -26.72 15.88 -34.29
N ASN A 40 -27.83 16.13 -33.59
CA ASN A 40 -27.96 15.77 -32.17
C ASN A 40 -27.89 14.25 -31.92
N ILE A 41 -28.51 13.43 -32.79
CA ILE A 41 -28.45 11.96 -32.69
C ILE A 41 -27.04 11.47 -32.99
N GLN A 42 -26.38 12.00 -34.02
CA GLN A 42 -25.02 11.60 -34.39
C GLN A 42 -24.03 11.97 -33.29
N THR A 43 -24.08 13.20 -32.77
CA THR A 43 -23.24 13.63 -31.62
C THR A 43 -23.49 12.77 -30.39
N THR A 44 -24.75 12.44 -30.08
CA THR A 44 -25.07 11.57 -28.93
C THR A 44 -24.53 10.15 -29.14
N LEU A 45 -24.63 9.62 -30.36
CA LEU A 45 -24.12 8.29 -30.70
C LEU A 45 -22.58 8.26 -30.67
N ASP A 46 -21.93 9.31 -31.14
CA ASP A 46 -20.47 9.42 -31.15
C ASP A 46 -19.93 9.58 -29.72
N ASN A 47 -20.58 10.38 -28.87
CA ASN A 47 -20.27 10.47 -27.44
C ASN A 47 -20.45 9.12 -26.74
N ALA A 48 -21.55 8.40 -27.01
CA ALA A 48 -21.79 7.08 -26.42
C ALA A 48 -20.73 6.03 -26.84
N LYS A 49 -20.24 6.10 -28.08
CA LYS A 49 -19.14 5.24 -28.56
C LYS A 49 -17.81 5.60 -27.90
N GLN A 50 -17.53 6.89 -27.74
CA GLN A 50 -16.34 7.36 -27.02
C GLN A 50 -16.36 6.91 -25.56
N ASP A 51 -17.50 7.08 -24.87
CA ASP A 51 -17.68 6.63 -23.48
C ASP A 51 -17.49 5.11 -23.36
N ALA A 52 -18.09 4.32 -24.26
CA ALA A 52 -17.93 2.87 -24.25
C ALA A 52 -16.46 2.45 -24.47
N THR A 53 -15.75 3.14 -25.36
CA THR A 53 -14.33 2.89 -25.62
C THR A 53 -13.49 3.23 -24.39
N LYS A 54 -13.73 4.40 -23.77
CA LYS A 54 -13.06 4.82 -22.54
C LYS A 54 -13.25 3.82 -21.40
N GLN A 55 -14.47 3.30 -21.22
CA GLN A 55 -14.75 2.28 -20.21
C GLN A 55 -13.97 0.98 -20.45
N LEU A 56 -13.83 0.53 -21.71
CA LEU A 56 -13.03 -0.65 -22.05
C LEU A 56 -11.54 -0.43 -21.75
N ILE A 57 -11.01 0.74 -22.10
CA ILE A 57 -9.61 1.12 -21.81
C ILE A 57 -9.36 1.12 -20.31
N ILE A 58 -10.23 1.76 -19.51
CA ILE A 58 -10.11 1.81 -18.06
C ILE A 58 -10.14 0.41 -17.46
N ARG A 59 -11.07 -0.46 -17.90
CA ARG A 59 -11.11 -1.85 -17.43
C ARG A 59 -9.82 -2.61 -17.77
N GLY A 60 -9.28 -2.40 -18.97
CA GLY A 60 -8.01 -2.96 -19.38
C GLY A 60 -6.86 -2.49 -18.48
N ALA A 61 -6.77 -1.19 -18.24
CA ALA A 61 -5.76 -0.57 -17.39
C ALA A 61 -5.82 -1.09 -15.95
N LEU A 62 -7.02 -1.15 -15.36
CA LEU A 62 -7.22 -1.67 -14.01
C LEU A 62 -6.88 -3.16 -13.88
N ASN A 63 -7.23 -3.98 -14.88
CA ASN A 63 -6.83 -5.39 -14.91
C ASN A 63 -5.30 -5.54 -14.98
N ARG A 64 -4.63 -4.65 -15.72
CA ARG A 64 -3.17 -4.64 -15.81
C ARG A 64 -2.52 -4.19 -14.50
N LEU A 65 -3.03 -3.15 -13.85
CA LEU A 65 -2.60 -2.75 -12.50
C LEU A 65 -2.77 -3.87 -11.48
N GLU A 66 -3.88 -4.60 -11.52
CA GLU A 66 -4.10 -5.74 -10.65
C GLU A 66 -3.12 -6.89 -10.95
N GLY A 67 -2.80 -7.14 -12.23
CA GLY A 67 -1.78 -8.11 -12.61
C GLY A 67 -0.38 -7.71 -12.14
N ILE A 68 -0.02 -6.43 -12.22
CA ILE A 68 1.24 -5.87 -11.68
C ILE A 68 1.27 -6.04 -10.16
N ARG A 69 0.18 -5.70 -9.46
CA ARG A 69 0.05 -5.88 -8.00
C ARG A 69 0.34 -7.30 -7.54
N GLN A 70 -0.15 -8.28 -8.29
CA GLN A 70 -0.01 -9.69 -7.98
C GLN A 70 1.34 -10.28 -8.45
N GLY A 71 2.20 -9.49 -9.10
CA GLY A 71 3.46 -9.97 -9.67
C GLY A 71 3.27 -10.91 -10.88
N LEU A 72 2.11 -10.85 -11.53
CA LEU A 72 1.77 -11.68 -12.70
C LEU A 72 2.12 -11.00 -14.03
N ILE A 73 2.27 -9.67 -14.02
CA ILE A 73 2.55 -8.86 -15.19
C ILE A 73 3.68 -7.90 -14.85
N ASP A 74 4.72 -7.87 -15.67
CA ASP A 74 5.76 -6.84 -15.60
C ASP A 74 5.26 -5.55 -16.27
N PRO A 75 5.47 -4.37 -15.65
CA PRO A 75 5.18 -3.09 -16.28
C PRO A 75 5.92 -2.92 -17.60
N SER A 76 5.20 -2.53 -18.64
CA SER A 76 5.72 -2.39 -20.01
C SER A 76 5.49 -1.01 -20.61
N GLU A 77 4.50 -0.27 -20.11
CA GLU A 77 4.22 1.11 -20.51
C GLU A 77 4.67 2.10 -19.41
N ASP A 78 4.93 3.35 -19.78
CA ASP A 78 5.46 4.36 -18.84
C ASP A 78 4.50 4.60 -17.65
N TRP A 79 3.19 4.64 -17.93
CA TRP A 79 2.18 4.80 -16.88
C TRP A 79 2.12 3.57 -15.95
N GLU A 80 2.36 2.36 -16.47
CA GLU A 80 2.41 1.13 -15.67
C GLU A 80 3.61 1.12 -14.74
N THR A 81 4.76 1.54 -15.28
CA THR A 81 6.02 1.62 -14.51
C THR A 81 5.86 2.62 -13.37
N THR A 82 5.27 3.78 -13.68
CA THR A 82 4.99 4.83 -12.70
C THR A 82 3.98 4.36 -11.65
N ALA A 83 2.86 3.77 -12.08
CA ALA A 83 1.83 3.26 -11.17
C ALA A 83 2.36 2.13 -10.28
N GLY A 84 3.10 1.18 -10.85
CA GLY A 84 3.72 0.08 -10.10
C GLY A 84 4.69 0.58 -9.04
N TYR A 85 5.51 1.59 -9.37
CA TYR A 85 6.40 2.24 -8.39
C TYR A 85 5.62 2.94 -7.29
N LEU A 86 4.59 3.72 -7.63
CA LEU A 86 3.77 4.44 -6.65
C LEU A 86 2.99 3.48 -5.75
N MET A 87 2.48 2.37 -6.28
CA MET A 87 1.85 1.29 -5.50
C MET A 87 2.84 0.68 -4.50
N LEU A 88 4.02 0.28 -4.99
CA LEU A 88 5.06 -0.35 -4.18
C LEU A 88 5.54 0.57 -3.05
N THR A 89 5.60 1.88 -3.30
CA THR A 89 6.04 2.89 -2.33
C THR A 89 4.89 3.52 -1.54
N GLY A 90 3.67 3.03 -1.71
CA GLY A 90 2.48 3.51 -0.99
C GLY A 90 2.08 4.95 -1.31
N GLN A 91 2.56 5.51 -2.42
CA GLN A 91 2.24 6.89 -2.77
C GLN A 91 0.87 6.97 -3.46
N PRO A 92 -0.03 7.85 -3.00
CA PRO A 92 -1.34 8.02 -3.61
C PRO A 92 -1.21 8.64 -5.01
N PHE A 93 -1.96 8.12 -5.97
CA PHE A 93 -1.88 8.57 -7.36
C PHE A 93 -3.21 8.53 -8.08
N ARG A 94 -3.32 9.22 -9.22
CA ARG A 94 -4.48 9.17 -10.10
C ARG A 94 -4.12 8.42 -11.37
N LEU A 95 -5.04 7.56 -11.81
CA LEU A 95 -5.05 7.04 -13.16
C LEU A 95 -5.98 7.91 -14.00
N LEU A 96 -5.44 8.53 -15.04
CA LEU A 96 -6.19 9.42 -15.91
C LEU A 96 -6.28 8.81 -17.31
N VAL A 97 -7.45 8.95 -17.93
CA VAL A 97 -7.68 8.53 -19.33
C VAL A 97 -8.26 9.72 -20.08
N ASP A 98 -7.53 10.19 -21.08
CA ASP A 98 -7.93 11.32 -21.91
C ASP A 98 -9.06 10.95 -22.90
N GLU A 99 -9.52 11.92 -23.70
CA GLU A 99 -10.60 11.73 -24.68
C GLU A 99 -10.22 10.80 -25.84
N VAL A 100 -8.92 10.63 -26.10
CA VAL A 100 -8.38 9.80 -27.19
C VAL A 100 -8.05 8.38 -26.68
N GLY A 101 -8.07 8.17 -25.36
CA GLY A 101 -7.83 6.89 -24.71
C GLY A 101 -6.39 6.68 -24.23
N ASN A 102 -5.56 7.73 -24.18
CA ASN A 102 -4.23 7.63 -23.60
C ASN A 102 -4.34 7.56 -22.07
N ILE A 103 -3.56 6.66 -21.48
CA ILE A 103 -3.52 6.46 -20.03
C ILE A 103 -2.29 7.18 -19.48
N THR A 104 -2.49 7.95 -18.42
CA THR A 104 -1.40 8.54 -17.65
C THR A 104 -1.57 8.27 -16.17
N THR A 105 -0.44 8.29 -15.46
CA THR A 105 -0.38 8.14 -14.01
C THR A 105 0.23 9.40 -13.41
N GLU A 106 -0.42 9.93 -12.39
CA GLU A 106 -0.03 11.18 -11.75
C GLU A 106 0.01 11.00 -10.23
N ALA A 107 1.19 11.14 -9.62
CA ALA A 107 1.32 11.15 -8.16
C ALA A 107 0.58 12.38 -7.59
N GLN A 108 -0.22 12.20 -6.53
CA GLN A 108 -1.05 13.30 -6.03
C GLN A 108 -0.29 14.39 -5.28
N ILE A 109 0.92 14.08 -4.82
CA ILE A 109 1.81 15.04 -4.17
C ILE A 109 2.33 16.11 -5.14
N GLU A 110 2.64 15.72 -6.38
CA GLU A 110 3.26 16.58 -7.40
C GLU A 110 2.32 16.98 -8.54
N GLY A 111 1.20 16.25 -8.69
CA GLY A 111 0.25 16.45 -9.77
C GLY A 111 -0.45 17.81 -9.79
N ASP A 112 -0.97 18.16 -10.96
CA ASP A 112 -1.81 19.32 -11.22
C ASP A 112 -3.16 19.21 -10.50
N LEU A 113 -3.62 17.98 -10.20
CA LEU A 113 -4.86 17.71 -9.48
C LEU A 113 -6.06 18.42 -10.14
N ASP A 114 -6.17 18.28 -11.46
CA ASP A 114 -7.27 18.85 -12.22
C ASP A 114 -8.63 18.32 -11.74
N GLY A 115 -9.57 19.25 -11.54
CA GLY A 115 -10.89 19.00 -10.96
C GLY A 115 -11.02 19.33 -9.47
N TYR A 116 -9.95 19.82 -8.83
CA TYR A 116 -9.96 20.31 -7.45
C TYR A 116 -9.68 21.82 -7.38
N ASN A 117 -10.28 22.50 -6.41
CA ASN A 117 -9.92 23.90 -6.11
C ASN A 117 -8.63 23.97 -5.25
N ASP A 118 -8.04 25.16 -5.11
CA ASP A 118 -6.75 25.34 -4.42
C ASP A 118 -6.74 24.81 -2.97
N VAL A 119 -7.85 24.94 -2.24
CA VAL A 119 -7.98 24.43 -0.86
C VAL A 119 -7.95 22.90 -0.86
N GLN A 120 -8.68 22.28 -1.78
CA GLN A 120 -8.70 20.82 -1.94
C GLN A 120 -7.36 20.28 -2.40
N LYS A 121 -6.68 20.96 -3.34
CA LYS A 121 -5.33 20.59 -3.80
C LYS A 121 -4.33 20.61 -2.64
N ALA A 122 -4.36 21.67 -1.81
CA ALA A 122 -3.49 21.77 -0.64
C ALA A 122 -3.76 20.64 0.38
N ALA A 123 -5.03 20.32 0.63
CA ALA A 123 -5.39 19.24 1.55
C ALA A 123 -5.00 17.85 1.05
N ILE A 124 -5.16 17.56 -0.25
CA ILE A 124 -4.70 16.28 -0.85
C ILE A 124 -3.18 16.15 -0.73
N ARG A 125 -2.44 17.23 -1.05
CA ARG A 125 -0.96 17.22 -0.96
C ARG A 125 -0.49 17.04 0.47
N GLN A 126 -1.11 17.72 1.44
CA GLN A 126 -0.80 17.53 2.84
C GLN A 126 -1.07 16.09 3.29
N ALA A 127 -2.20 15.50 2.88
CA ALA A 127 -2.50 14.12 3.21
C ALA A 127 -1.52 13.12 2.58
N ALA A 128 -1.05 13.38 1.35
CA ALA A 128 -0.01 12.58 0.70
C ALA A 128 1.33 12.66 1.46
N GLU A 129 1.72 13.85 1.93
CA GLU A 129 2.93 14.02 2.74
C GLU A 129 2.79 13.34 4.12
N ASP A 130 1.66 13.54 4.80
CA ASP A 130 1.37 12.91 6.07
C ASP A 130 1.40 11.37 5.93
N PHE A 131 0.79 10.85 4.86
CA PHE A 131 0.76 9.42 4.59
C PHE A 131 2.16 8.83 4.33
N LYS A 132 3.05 9.56 3.67
CA LYS A 132 4.43 9.09 3.46
C LYS A 132 5.11 8.71 4.78
N SER A 133 4.99 9.55 5.80
CA SER A 133 5.54 9.27 7.14
C SER A 133 4.83 8.08 7.83
N MET A 134 3.52 7.92 7.60
CA MET A 134 2.77 6.76 8.12
C MET A 134 3.17 5.46 7.41
N GLY A 135 3.39 5.50 6.09
CA GLY A 135 3.87 4.37 5.29
C GLY A 135 5.22 3.86 5.79
N GLU A 136 6.17 4.75 6.08
CA GLU A 136 7.46 4.39 6.69
C GLU A 136 7.27 3.69 8.06
N ALA A 137 6.31 4.15 8.88
CA ALA A 137 5.99 3.51 10.14
C ALA A 137 5.34 2.12 9.96
N VAL A 138 4.44 1.97 8.96
CA VAL A 138 3.86 0.67 8.56
C VAL A 138 4.96 -0.31 8.14
N ASP A 139 5.89 0.13 7.29
CA ASP A 139 6.97 -0.73 6.80
C ASP A 139 7.91 -1.16 7.93
N LEU A 140 8.23 -0.23 8.84
CA LEU A 140 9.02 -0.53 10.01
C LEU A 140 8.30 -1.54 10.92
N GLN A 141 7.00 -1.38 11.14
CA GLN A 141 6.20 -2.31 11.93
C GLN A 141 6.17 -3.70 11.27
N ASN A 142 5.86 -3.79 9.97
CA ASN A 142 5.85 -5.04 9.20
C ASN A 142 7.21 -5.74 9.23
N THR A 143 8.29 -4.98 9.09
CA THR A 143 9.67 -5.50 9.16
C THR A 143 9.96 -6.07 10.55
N ARG A 144 9.61 -5.34 11.61
CA ARG A 144 9.73 -5.82 13.00
C ARG A 144 8.92 -7.09 13.24
N GLU A 145 7.69 -7.15 12.75
CA GLU A 145 6.83 -8.34 12.84
C GLU A 145 7.43 -9.53 12.09
N GLY A 146 8.00 -9.31 10.91
CA GLY A 146 8.72 -10.33 10.14
C GLY A 146 9.93 -10.88 10.89
N PHE A 147 10.72 -10.01 11.51
CA PHE A 147 11.86 -10.41 12.36
C PHE A 147 11.44 -11.19 13.60
N ARG A 148 10.39 -10.74 14.30
CA ARG A 148 9.82 -11.49 15.44
C ARG A 148 9.34 -12.87 15.00
N SER A 149 8.64 -12.95 13.88
CA SER A 149 8.13 -14.22 13.33
C SER A 149 9.27 -15.18 12.96
N LYS A 150 10.37 -14.69 12.39
CA LYS A 150 11.58 -15.49 12.14
C LYS A 150 12.15 -16.07 13.42
N LEU A 151 12.30 -15.27 14.48
CA LEU A 151 12.83 -15.73 15.77
C LEU A 151 11.91 -16.74 16.45
N VAL A 152 10.59 -16.52 16.45
CA VAL A 152 9.62 -17.50 16.96
C VAL A 152 9.68 -18.81 16.15
N GLY A 153 9.80 -18.71 14.83
CA GLY A 153 10.02 -19.87 13.96
C GLY A 153 11.30 -20.62 14.31
N ALA A 154 12.38 -19.90 14.62
CA ALA A 154 13.64 -20.49 15.05
C ALA A 154 13.50 -21.25 16.38
N VAL A 155 12.77 -20.72 17.37
CA VAL A 155 12.49 -21.45 18.63
C VAL A 155 11.79 -22.77 18.37
N ILE A 156 10.79 -22.79 17.48
CA ILE A 156 10.10 -24.04 17.08
C ILE A 156 11.07 -25.01 16.39
N LYS A 157 11.99 -24.49 15.56
CA LYS A 157 13.03 -25.30 14.90
C LYS A 157 14.00 -25.91 15.89
N LEU A 158 14.44 -25.16 16.91
CA LEU A 158 15.33 -25.69 17.96
C LEU A 158 14.69 -26.88 18.69
N VAL A 159 13.39 -26.80 19.03
CA VAL A 159 12.65 -27.92 19.63
C VAL A 159 12.64 -29.15 18.70
N GLN A 160 12.58 -28.96 17.38
CA GLN A 160 12.69 -30.06 16.42
C GLN A 160 14.10 -30.65 16.40
N LEU A 161 15.14 -29.81 16.46
CA LEU A 161 16.54 -30.28 16.51
C LEU A 161 16.81 -31.11 17.78
N GLU A 162 16.28 -30.69 18.94
CA GLU A 162 16.33 -31.47 20.20
C GLU A 162 15.67 -32.85 20.04
N GLN A 163 14.68 -32.99 19.16
CA GLN A 163 14.02 -34.26 18.83
C GLN A 163 14.74 -35.05 17.72
N HIS A 164 16.01 -34.73 17.45
CA HIS A 164 16.88 -35.35 16.44
C HIS A 164 16.40 -35.22 14.99
N PHE A 165 15.65 -34.15 14.67
CA PHE A 165 15.44 -33.78 13.28
C PHE A 165 16.75 -33.25 12.68
N PRO A 166 17.03 -33.52 11.39
CA PRO A 166 18.27 -33.07 10.77
C PRO A 166 18.29 -31.54 10.59
N ALA A 167 19.42 -30.91 10.88
CA ALA A 167 19.65 -29.51 10.52
C ALA A 167 19.76 -29.34 9.00
N ILE A 168 18.97 -28.42 8.47
CA ILE A 168 18.83 -28.12 7.05
C ILE A 168 19.56 -26.80 6.74
N GLU A 169 19.20 -25.75 7.47
CA GLU A 169 19.73 -24.39 7.28
C GLU A 169 21.13 -24.24 7.90
N GLN A 170 21.89 -23.24 7.47
CA GLN A 170 23.27 -23.06 7.95
C GLN A 170 23.30 -22.73 9.45
N TRP A 171 22.43 -21.83 9.91
CA TRP A 171 22.36 -21.48 11.32
C TRP A 171 21.96 -22.67 12.22
N GLU A 172 21.13 -23.60 11.73
CA GLU A 172 20.77 -24.82 12.45
C GLU A 172 21.99 -25.74 12.64
N LYS A 173 22.85 -25.86 11.61
CA LYS A 173 24.09 -26.65 11.67
C LYS A 173 25.10 -26.01 12.61
N ASP A 174 25.24 -24.69 12.54
CA ASP A 174 26.14 -23.94 13.42
C ASP A 174 25.65 -24.03 14.88
N PHE A 175 24.34 -23.95 15.11
CA PHE A 175 23.74 -24.16 16.43
C PHE A 175 24.08 -25.54 16.98
N GLN A 176 23.83 -26.62 16.23
CA GLN A 176 24.17 -27.98 16.64
C GLN A 176 25.66 -28.17 16.90
N LEU A 177 26.52 -27.58 16.05
CA LEU A 177 27.95 -27.61 16.25
C LEU A 177 28.35 -26.99 17.59
N TYR A 178 27.80 -25.81 17.92
CA TYR A 178 28.11 -25.10 19.14
C TYR A 178 27.57 -25.79 20.39
N GLU A 179 26.37 -26.36 20.31
CA GLU A 179 25.79 -27.19 21.36
C GLU A 179 26.64 -28.46 21.61
N ASP A 180 27.06 -29.15 20.55
CA ASP A 180 27.87 -30.38 20.63
C ASP A 180 29.24 -30.17 21.31
N ILE A 181 29.83 -28.98 21.14
CA ILE A 181 31.08 -28.59 21.81
C ILE A 181 30.85 -27.86 23.14
N GLY A 182 29.60 -27.66 23.54
CA GLY A 182 29.19 -27.10 24.83
C GLY A 182 29.50 -25.61 25.00
N VAL A 183 29.58 -24.83 23.93
CA VAL A 183 29.82 -23.37 24.04
C VAL A 183 28.49 -22.61 24.13
N PRO A 184 28.44 -21.45 24.82
CA PRO A 184 27.25 -20.62 24.84
C PRO A 184 26.87 -20.19 23.42
N VAL A 185 25.66 -20.52 22.99
CA VAL A 185 25.12 -20.25 21.66
C VAL A 185 23.82 -19.48 21.74
N LYS A 186 23.75 -18.33 21.05
CA LYS A 186 22.52 -17.53 20.92
C LYS A 186 22.01 -17.56 19.49
N VAL A 187 20.75 -17.91 19.28
CA VAL A 187 20.07 -17.67 17.99
C VAL A 187 19.65 -16.21 17.92
N ALA A 188 20.04 -15.54 16.85
CA ALA A 188 19.79 -14.11 16.66
C ALA A 188 19.56 -13.78 15.17
N LEU A 189 19.32 -12.51 14.89
CA LEU A 189 19.30 -11.97 13.53
C LEU A 189 20.59 -11.21 13.25
N ASN A 190 21.18 -11.40 12.07
CA ASN A 190 22.28 -10.55 11.60
C ASN A 190 21.77 -9.17 11.10
N ALA A 191 22.68 -8.32 10.64
CA ALA A 191 22.34 -6.99 10.11
C ALA A 191 21.40 -7.02 8.88
N ASP A 192 21.38 -8.12 8.14
CA ASP A 192 20.49 -8.35 7.00
C ASP A 192 19.15 -8.98 7.42
N GLY A 193 18.95 -9.25 8.70
CA GLY A 193 17.74 -9.87 9.25
C GLY A 193 17.64 -11.37 8.96
N GLU A 194 18.75 -12.05 8.73
CA GLU A 194 18.84 -13.51 8.59
C GLU A 194 19.14 -14.18 9.93
N LEU A 195 18.60 -15.38 10.12
CA LEU A 195 18.87 -16.17 11.32
C LEU A 195 20.32 -16.65 11.32
N ILE A 196 20.97 -16.50 12.47
CA ILE A 196 22.33 -16.96 12.73
C ILE A 196 22.40 -17.62 14.11
N ALA A 197 23.32 -18.57 14.28
CA ALA A 197 23.73 -19.06 15.58
C ALA A 197 25.06 -18.41 15.95
N LEU A 198 25.10 -17.72 17.08
CA LEU A 198 26.26 -16.97 17.56
C LEU A 198 26.99 -17.75 18.63
N ASN A 199 28.24 -18.13 18.38
CA ASN A 199 29.15 -18.54 19.46
C ASN A 199 29.47 -17.31 20.32
N GLN A 200 28.95 -17.26 21.54
CA GLN A 200 29.15 -16.11 22.41
C GLN A 200 30.56 -16.02 23.00
N LEU A 201 31.38 -17.07 22.94
CA LEU A 201 32.79 -16.98 23.31
C LEU A 201 33.61 -16.13 22.33
N ASP A 202 33.14 -15.99 21.08
CA ASP A 202 33.78 -15.17 20.04
C ASP A 202 33.03 -13.85 19.77
N HIS A 203 31.93 -13.59 20.50
CA HIS A 203 31.02 -12.48 20.23
C HIS A 203 31.42 -11.19 20.95
N ASP A 204 31.22 -10.03 20.32
CA ASP A 204 31.62 -8.72 20.85
C ASP A 204 30.50 -7.93 21.55
N PHE A 205 29.27 -8.47 21.54
CA PHE A 205 28.07 -7.88 22.15
C PHE A 205 27.74 -6.47 21.66
N SER A 206 28.11 -6.14 20.41
CA SER A 206 27.88 -4.82 19.80
C SER A 206 26.41 -4.47 19.56
N GLU A 207 25.48 -5.41 19.74
CA GLU A 207 24.04 -5.16 19.69
C GLU A 207 23.50 -4.45 20.94
N TYR A 208 24.29 -4.37 22.02
CA TYR A 208 23.91 -3.63 23.23
C TYR A 208 24.31 -2.16 23.11
N GLU A 209 23.32 -1.26 23.09
CA GLU A 209 23.55 0.19 22.98
C GLU A 209 24.26 0.78 24.22
N ASN A 210 24.05 0.19 25.40
CA ASN A 210 24.68 0.62 26.63
C ASN A 210 26.08 0.00 26.76
N GLU A 211 27.11 0.86 26.71
CA GLU A 211 28.52 0.46 26.83
C GLU A 211 28.81 -0.28 28.15
N GLU A 212 28.16 0.07 29.26
CA GLU A 212 28.37 -0.63 30.53
C GLU A 212 27.87 -2.09 30.47
N ASP A 213 26.73 -2.30 29.82
CA ASP A 213 26.10 -3.61 29.66
C ASP A 213 26.92 -4.49 28.70
N GLN A 214 27.40 -3.90 27.61
CA GLN A 214 28.34 -4.54 26.70
C GLN A 214 29.62 -4.99 27.44
N LEU A 215 30.23 -4.11 28.23
CA LEU A 215 31.45 -4.42 28.99
C LEU A 215 31.22 -5.51 30.05
N LYS A 216 30.05 -5.54 30.70
CA LYS A 216 29.68 -6.64 31.62
C LYS A 216 29.64 -7.98 30.90
N LEU A 217 29.01 -8.05 29.73
CA LEU A 217 28.90 -9.29 28.95
C LEU A 217 30.26 -9.75 28.38
N LEU A 218 31.09 -8.81 27.91
CA LEU A 218 32.47 -9.12 27.50
C LEU A 218 33.30 -9.67 28.66
N ALA A 219 33.20 -9.07 29.85
CA ALA A 219 33.89 -9.57 31.03
C ALA A 219 33.38 -10.95 31.46
N ALA A 220 32.08 -11.20 31.36
CA ALA A 220 31.47 -12.51 31.64
C ALA A 220 31.91 -13.58 30.64
N ARG A 221 31.99 -13.24 29.35
CA ARG A 221 32.52 -14.10 28.29
C ARG A 221 33.96 -14.54 28.59
N ASP A 222 34.87 -13.59 28.78
CA ASP A 222 36.29 -13.86 29.08
C ASP A 222 36.48 -14.62 30.40
N ARG A 223 35.54 -14.45 31.32
CA ARG A 223 35.50 -15.19 32.59
C ARG A 223 35.05 -16.63 32.36
N LEU A 224 33.98 -16.84 31.60
CA LEU A 224 33.44 -18.15 31.27
C LEU A 224 34.44 -18.98 30.45
N GLU A 225 35.08 -18.38 29.44
CA GLU A 225 36.12 -19.03 28.63
C GLU A 225 37.22 -19.61 29.53
N ARG A 226 37.75 -18.81 30.47
CA ARG A 226 38.75 -19.28 31.42
C ARG A 226 38.25 -20.39 32.36
N ILE A 227 36.97 -20.38 32.72
CA ILE A 227 36.37 -21.43 33.55
C ILE A 227 36.27 -22.73 32.76
N ILE A 228 35.78 -22.68 31.51
CA ILE A 228 35.67 -23.82 30.60
C ILE A 228 37.06 -24.43 30.33
N ASP A 229 38.06 -23.58 30.10
CA ASP A 229 39.46 -24.00 29.89
C ASP A 229 40.18 -24.47 31.18
N GLY A 230 39.50 -24.42 32.33
CA GLY A 230 40.04 -24.85 33.62
C GLY A 230 41.13 -23.93 34.21
N THR A 231 41.30 -22.72 33.67
CA THR A 231 42.24 -21.71 34.17
C THR A 231 41.64 -20.79 35.25
N ALA A 232 40.33 -20.86 35.45
CA ALA A 232 39.60 -20.21 36.53
C ALA A 232 38.57 -21.15 37.16
N THR A 233 38.06 -20.79 38.35
CA THR A 233 37.01 -21.54 39.05
C THR A 233 35.74 -20.69 39.16
N ALA A 234 34.59 -21.32 38.95
CA ALA A 234 33.29 -20.71 39.17
C ALA A 234 33.10 -20.28 40.64
N SER A 235 32.47 -19.14 40.81
CA SER A 235 32.34 -18.38 42.06
C SER A 235 30.99 -17.67 42.18
N GLN A 236 30.34 -17.38 41.05
CA GLN A 236 29.03 -16.75 40.96
C GLN A 236 27.99 -17.76 40.50
N LEU A 237 26.71 -17.53 40.85
CA LEU A 237 25.63 -18.46 40.52
C LEU A 237 25.51 -18.72 39.01
N TRP A 238 25.55 -17.67 38.19
CA TRP A 238 25.46 -17.81 36.73
C TRP A 238 26.66 -18.60 36.16
N GLU A 239 27.86 -18.48 36.75
CA GLU A 239 29.04 -19.25 36.33
C GLU A 239 28.84 -20.75 36.58
N PHE A 240 28.27 -21.12 37.74
CA PHE A 240 27.93 -22.51 38.04
C PHE A 240 26.85 -23.04 37.10
N THR A 241 25.83 -22.24 36.82
CA THR A 241 24.76 -22.59 35.88
C THR A 241 25.31 -22.82 34.47
N ALA A 242 26.14 -21.90 33.97
CA ALA A 242 26.78 -22.02 32.66
C ALA A 242 27.68 -23.27 32.56
N LEU A 243 28.43 -23.57 33.62
CA LEU A 243 29.28 -24.76 33.66
C LEU A 243 28.47 -26.07 33.68
N GLY A 244 27.29 -26.05 34.33
CA GLY A 244 26.33 -27.16 34.26
C GLY A 244 25.89 -27.42 32.83
N TYR A 245 25.35 -26.41 32.16
CA TYR A 245 24.93 -26.51 30.76
C TYR A 245 26.07 -26.91 29.80
N HIS A 246 27.28 -26.35 29.99
CA HIS A 246 28.48 -26.76 29.26
C HIS A 246 28.76 -28.27 29.41
N SER A 247 28.67 -28.79 30.64
CA SER A 247 28.96 -30.20 30.94
C SER A 247 27.91 -31.14 30.37
N ASP A 248 26.64 -30.73 30.40
CA ASP A 248 25.50 -31.50 29.91
C ASP A 248 25.31 -31.36 28.38
N ARG A 249 26.02 -30.41 27.74
CA ARG A 249 25.89 -30.03 26.32
C ARG A 249 24.49 -29.57 25.96
N ASP A 250 23.89 -28.85 26.89
CA ASP A 250 22.59 -28.25 26.72
C ASP A 250 22.72 -26.88 26.06
N ASN A 251 21.66 -26.41 25.40
CA ASN A 251 21.64 -25.06 24.86
C ASN A 251 21.59 -23.99 25.96
N TYR A 252 22.50 -23.01 25.86
CA TYR A 252 22.49 -21.86 26.75
C TYR A 252 23.19 -20.66 26.11
N PHE A 253 22.88 -19.46 26.61
CA PHE A 253 23.58 -18.24 26.27
C PHE A 253 23.64 -17.28 27.47
N LEU A 254 24.62 -16.40 27.47
CA LEU A 254 24.78 -15.29 28.40
C LEU A 254 23.96 -14.08 27.95
N GLY A 255 23.24 -13.48 28.89
CA GLY A 255 22.53 -12.23 28.71
C GLY A 255 22.48 -11.44 30.02
N LEU A 256 21.71 -10.36 30.02
CA LEU A 256 21.40 -9.60 31.23
C LEU A 256 19.97 -9.87 31.67
N ASP A 257 19.76 -10.02 32.97
CA ASP A 257 18.42 -10.10 33.57
C ASP A 257 17.76 -8.72 33.70
N ASP A 258 16.54 -8.68 34.25
CA ASP A 258 15.78 -7.45 34.44
C ASP A 258 16.46 -6.44 35.41
N ASN A 259 17.47 -6.87 36.18
CA ASN A 259 18.26 -6.02 37.06
C ASN A 259 19.56 -5.53 36.40
N GLY A 260 19.85 -5.97 35.16
CA GLY A 260 21.10 -5.69 34.47
C GLY A 260 22.28 -6.54 34.95
N ASP A 261 22.01 -7.66 35.63
CA ASP A 261 23.02 -8.62 36.07
C ASP A 261 23.19 -9.76 35.05
N VAL A 262 24.41 -10.30 34.97
CA VAL A 262 24.71 -11.42 34.06
C VAL A 262 23.95 -12.66 34.49
N ALA A 263 23.22 -13.25 33.55
CA ALA A 263 22.46 -14.46 33.74
C ALA A 263 22.61 -15.41 32.54
N VAL A 264 22.24 -16.68 32.78
CA VAL A 264 22.24 -17.73 31.77
C VAL A 264 20.80 -18.00 31.34
N PHE A 265 20.58 -18.02 30.03
CA PHE A 265 19.28 -18.24 29.41
C PHE A 265 19.35 -19.43 28.47
N SER A 266 18.21 -20.04 28.18
CA SER A 266 18.04 -21.01 27.09
C SER A 266 17.41 -20.30 25.89
N ASN A 267 17.69 -20.78 24.68
CA ASN A 267 17.06 -20.27 23.45
C ASN A 267 15.61 -20.72 23.32
N VAL A 268 15.20 -21.75 24.06
CA VAL A 268 13.84 -22.28 24.05
C VAL A 268 13.18 -21.89 25.36
N ARG A 269 12.16 -21.04 25.27
CA ARG A 269 11.35 -20.63 26.42
C ARG A 269 9.87 -20.83 26.14
N ILE A 270 9.16 -21.31 27.15
CA ILE A 270 7.70 -21.36 27.17
C ILE A 270 7.20 -20.19 28.00
N ASP A 271 6.27 -19.42 27.43
CA ASP A 271 5.54 -18.39 28.15
C ASP A 271 4.64 -19.04 29.20
N PRO A 272 4.79 -18.69 30.50
CA PRO A 272 4.01 -19.30 31.57
C PRO A 272 2.50 -19.02 31.47
N ASP A 273 2.10 -17.89 30.88
CA ASP A 273 0.70 -17.47 30.83
C ASP A 273 -0.04 -18.12 29.65
N THR A 274 0.63 -18.24 28.50
CA THR A 274 0.03 -18.81 27.29
C THR A 274 0.38 -20.28 27.07
N SER A 275 1.39 -20.81 27.77
CA SER A 275 1.98 -22.13 27.53
C SER A 275 2.47 -22.34 26.10
N GLN A 276 2.80 -21.24 25.37
CA GLN A 276 3.33 -21.28 24.02
C GLN A 276 4.83 -21.00 24.00
N TYR A 277 5.52 -21.47 22.96
CA TYR A 277 6.91 -21.10 22.74
C TYR A 277 7.02 -19.60 22.45
N THR A 278 7.95 -18.92 23.12
CA THR A 278 8.21 -17.49 22.95
C THR A 278 9.66 -17.25 22.59
N ALA A 279 9.89 -16.23 21.75
CA ALA A 279 11.21 -15.70 21.42
C ALA A 279 11.49 -14.35 22.10
N ASP A 280 10.67 -13.90 23.06
CA ASP A 280 10.79 -12.55 23.66
C ASP A 280 12.16 -12.27 24.31
N HIS A 281 12.81 -13.32 24.79
CA HIS A 281 14.15 -13.28 25.37
C HIS A 281 15.28 -13.24 24.33
N LEU A 282 14.98 -13.57 23.06
CA LEU A 282 15.89 -13.46 21.92
C LEU A 282 15.69 -12.16 21.15
N ILE A 283 14.50 -11.55 21.24
CA ILE A 283 14.15 -10.31 20.56
C ILE A 283 14.90 -9.13 21.22
N PRO A 284 15.78 -8.42 20.50
CA PRO A 284 16.39 -7.18 20.97
C PRO A 284 15.34 -6.14 21.36
N ASP A 285 15.64 -5.29 22.34
CA ASP A 285 14.67 -4.33 22.88
C ASP A 285 14.06 -3.39 21.82
N PHE A 286 14.86 -2.95 20.85
CA PHE A 286 14.36 -2.10 19.76
C PHE A 286 13.37 -2.80 18.81
N LEU A 287 13.30 -4.14 18.82
CA LEU A 287 12.33 -4.96 18.09
C LEU A 287 11.13 -5.39 18.95
N LYS A 288 11.17 -5.19 20.27
CA LYS A 288 10.02 -5.48 21.14
C LYS A 288 8.87 -4.55 20.82
N VAL A 289 7.64 -5.04 21.01
CA VAL A 289 6.43 -4.24 20.79
C VAL A 289 6.39 -3.14 21.86
N SER A 290 6.65 -1.89 21.48
CA SER A 290 6.37 -0.74 22.34
C SER A 290 5.01 -0.15 21.99
N ASN A 291 4.29 0.37 22.99
CA ASN A 291 3.03 1.10 22.76
C ASN A 291 3.21 2.36 21.89
N ASP A 292 4.45 2.81 21.68
CA ASP A 292 4.81 3.92 20.79
C ASP A 292 5.02 3.46 19.34
N ALA A 293 5.06 2.15 19.08
CA ALA A 293 5.19 1.58 17.75
C ALA A 293 3.85 1.35 17.03
N GLU A 294 2.72 1.51 17.72
CA GLU A 294 1.40 1.44 17.08
C GLU A 294 1.14 2.72 16.29
N ILE A 295 0.74 2.56 15.02
CA ILE A 295 0.40 3.69 14.15
C ILE A 295 -0.88 4.33 14.67
N LYS A 296 -0.74 5.49 15.31
CA LYS A 296 -1.88 6.24 15.83
C LYS A 296 -2.52 7.04 14.70
N THR A 297 -3.68 6.57 14.24
CA THR A 297 -4.51 7.31 13.31
C THR A 297 -5.46 8.27 14.05
N THR A 298 -5.80 9.36 13.38
CA THR A 298 -6.65 10.43 13.90
C THR A 298 -7.88 10.66 13.02
N ALA A 299 -7.90 10.08 11.82
CA ALA A 299 -8.96 10.21 10.85
C ALA A 299 -9.13 8.92 10.03
N GLN A 300 -10.37 8.62 9.65
CA GLN A 300 -10.73 7.38 8.92
C GLN A 300 -9.95 7.21 7.61
N TRP A 301 -9.65 8.31 6.89
CA TRP A 301 -8.90 8.22 5.64
C TRP A 301 -7.50 7.63 5.85
N GLN A 302 -6.91 7.82 7.04
CA GLN A 302 -5.59 7.27 7.37
C GLN A 302 -5.67 5.75 7.52
N ASP A 303 -6.67 5.24 8.26
CA ASP A 303 -6.92 3.80 8.41
C ASP A 303 -7.16 3.14 7.05
N ASP A 304 -8.00 3.76 6.22
CA ASP A 304 -8.34 3.25 4.89
C ASP A 304 -7.10 3.22 3.98
N ALA A 305 -6.23 4.24 4.06
CA ALA A 305 -4.99 4.30 3.28
C ALA A 305 -3.96 3.27 3.75
N ILE A 306 -3.81 3.08 5.07
CA ILE A 306 -2.93 2.05 5.64
C ILE A 306 -3.40 0.67 5.18
N SER A 307 -4.71 0.39 5.24
CA SER A 307 -5.27 -0.88 4.81
C SER A 307 -5.02 -1.16 3.32
N LEU A 308 -5.21 -0.16 2.45
CA LEU A 308 -4.94 -0.32 1.02
C LEU A 308 -3.43 -0.47 0.75
N TYR A 309 -2.59 0.26 1.47
CA TYR A 309 -1.13 0.16 1.34
C TYR A 309 -0.60 -1.23 1.75
N GLN A 310 -1.04 -1.75 2.90
CA GLN A 310 -0.69 -3.10 3.36
C GLN A 310 -1.10 -4.19 2.36
N ASP A 311 -2.22 -4.00 1.66
CA ASP A 311 -2.69 -4.89 0.59
C ASP A 311 -2.01 -4.65 -0.78
N ASN A 312 -1.05 -3.72 -0.85
CA ASN A 312 -0.43 -3.21 -2.08
C ASN A 312 -1.47 -2.71 -3.11
N ARG A 313 -2.65 -2.28 -2.67
CA ARG A 313 -3.73 -1.82 -3.55
C ARG A 313 -3.51 -0.36 -3.94
N PRO A 314 -3.69 0.00 -5.22
CA PRO A 314 -3.58 1.39 -5.64
C PRO A 314 -4.70 2.23 -5.03
N PHE A 315 -4.37 3.42 -4.55
CA PHE A 315 -5.32 4.32 -3.91
C PHE A 315 -5.03 5.80 -4.22
N MET A 316 -6.02 6.64 -3.93
CA MET A 316 -5.95 8.09 -4.02
C MET A 316 -6.72 8.77 -2.90
N PHE A 317 -6.35 9.99 -2.58
CA PHE A 317 -7.15 10.90 -1.78
C PHE A 317 -8.12 11.70 -2.66
N ASP A 318 -9.35 11.82 -2.19
CA ASP A 318 -10.41 12.59 -2.83
C ASP A 318 -11.31 13.19 -1.73
N PHE A 319 -12.37 13.87 -2.14
CA PHE A 319 -13.40 14.37 -1.26
C PHE A 319 -14.70 13.59 -1.46
N ASP A 320 -15.42 13.36 -0.37
CA ASP A 320 -16.78 12.84 -0.44
C ASP A 320 -17.80 13.95 -0.76
N TYR A 321 -19.08 13.60 -0.79
CA TYR A 321 -20.17 14.56 -1.05
C TYR A 321 -20.36 15.60 0.07
N THR A 322 -19.74 15.39 1.24
CA THR A 322 -19.74 16.34 2.37
C THR A 322 -18.55 17.29 2.32
N GLY A 323 -17.61 17.08 1.39
CA GLY A 323 -16.36 17.84 1.30
C GLY A 323 -15.31 17.39 2.31
N GLN A 324 -15.45 16.20 2.90
CA GLN A 324 -14.43 15.60 3.75
C GLN A 324 -13.44 14.80 2.92
N LEU A 325 -12.16 14.85 3.30
CA LEU A 325 -11.11 14.07 2.69
C LEU A 325 -11.33 12.57 2.98
N VAL A 326 -11.24 11.75 1.94
CA VAL A 326 -11.41 10.30 2.00
C VAL A 326 -10.36 9.61 1.16
N THR A 327 -10.05 8.37 1.52
CA THR A 327 -9.23 7.47 0.71
C THR A 327 -10.12 6.65 -0.20
N ARG A 328 -9.71 6.47 -1.45
CA ARG A 328 -10.41 5.65 -2.44
C ARG A 328 -9.43 4.70 -3.11
N SER A 329 -9.82 3.43 -3.23
CA SER A 329 -9.15 2.53 -4.16
C SER A 329 -9.22 3.08 -5.59
N ILE A 330 -8.16 2.86 -6.37
CA ILE A 330 -8.20 3.10 -7.82
C ILE A 330 -8.94 1.90 -8.45
N ASP A 331 -10.21 2.12 -8.76
CA ASP A 331 -11.11 1.15 -9.35
C ASP A 331 -11.94 1.81 -10.45
N PHE A 332 -12.85 1.05 -11.06
CA PHE A 332 -13.62 1.55 -12.18
C PHE A 332 -14.46 2.77 -11.82
N ASN A 333 -15.07 2.80 -10.63
CA ASN A 333 -15.94 3.89 -10.22
C ASN A 333 -15.11 5.15 -9.95
N SER A 334 -13.96 4.99 -9.31
CA SER A 334 -13.13 6.10 -8.89
C SER A 334 -12.38 6.75 -10.07
N VAL A 335 -11.89 5.94 -11.03
CA VAL A 335 -11.27 6.44 -12.27
C VAL A 335 -12.28 7.11 -13.20
N MET A 336 -13.51 6.56 -13.29
CA MET A 336 -14.59 7.18 -14.06
C MET A 336 -15.22 8.40 -13.37
N GLY A 337 -14.88 8.67 -12.10
CA GLY A 337 -15.48 9.76 -11.33
C GLY A 337 -16.96 9.54 -10.98
N LEU A 338 -17.46 8.31 -11.00
CA LEU A 338 -18.88 7.99 -10.78
C LEU A 338 -19.33 8.20 -9.32
N HIS A 339 -18.37 8.35 -8.41
CA HIS A 339 -18.61 8.71 -7.02
C HIS A 339 -18.84 10.20 -6.81
N LYS A 340 -18.48 11.05 -7.78
CA LYS A 340 -18.69 12.50 -7.68
C LYS A 340 -20.15 12.84 -8.01
N PRO A 341 -20.77 13.81 -7.33
CA PRO A 341 -22.09 14.29 -7.71
C PRO A 341 -22.09 14.75 -9.17
N ILE A 342 -23.07 14.31 -9.95
CA ILE A 342 -23.23 14.77 -11.34
C ILE A 342 -23.62 16.26 -11.29
N ASP A 343 -22.71 17.13 -11.72
CA ASP A 343 -23.07 18.54 -11.96
C ASP A 343 -23.99 18.60 -13.19
N ARG A 344 -25.29 18.79 -12.93
CA ARG A 344 -26.31 18.92 -13.97
C ARG A 344 -26.55 20.37 -14.37
N SER A 345 -25.77 21.32 -13.87
CA SER A 345 -26.00 22.75 -14.08
C SER A 345 -26.03 23.10 -15.57
N ASP A 346 -25.10 22.56 -16.36
CA ASP A 346 -25.06 22.79 -17.81
C ASP A 346 -26.21 22.11 -18.56
N LEU A 347 -26.61 20.91 -18.14
CA LEU A 347 -27.79 20.22 -18.71
C LEU A 347 -29.09 20.99 -18.39
N ILE A 348 -29.19 21.56 -17.20
CA ILE A 348 -30.30 22.42 -16.79
C ILE A 348 -30.27 23.72 -17.59
N LEU A 349 -29.10 24.34 -17.77
CA LEU A 349 -28.95 25.58 -18.54
C LEU A 349 -29.29 25.37 -20.02
N GLN A 350 -28.82 24.27 -20.63
CA GLN A 350 -29.18 23.90 -22.00
C GLN A 350 -30.67 23.57 -22.14
N ALA A 351 -31.26 22.86 -21.18
CA ALA A 351 -32.70 22.59 -21.19
C ALA A 351 -33.52 23.90 -21.09
N GLN A 352 -33.07 24.85 -20.28
CA GLN A 352 -33.69 26.18 -20.17
C GLN A 352 -33.54 26.99 -21.45
N LEU A 353 -32.35 27.01 -22.06
CA LEU A 353 -32.10 27.71 -23.33
C LEU A 353 -32.90 27.11 -24.50
N ASN A 354 -33.04 25.78 -24.55
CA ASN A 354 -33.83 25.08 -25.57
C ASN A 354 -35.35 25.23 -25.39
N LEU A 355 -35.82 25.59 -24.19
CA LEU A 355 -37.23 25.93 -23.94
C LEU A 355 -37.55 27.40 -24.29
N LEU A 356 -36.53 28.25 -24.39
CA LEU A 356 -36.66 29.68 -24.68
C LEU A 356 -36.41 30.04 -26.16
N ALA A 357 -35.94 29.10 -26.97
CA ALA A 357 -35.73 29.21 -28.43
C ALA A 357 -36.83 28.48 -29.21
#